data_AF-A0A8X8C374-F1
#
_entry.id   AF-A0A8X8C374-F1
#
_cell.length_a   1.000
_cell.length_b   1.000
_cell.length_c   1.000
_cell.angle_alpha   90.00
_cell.angle_beta   90.00
_cell.angle_gamma   90.00
#
_symmetry.space_group_name_H-M   'P 1'
#
loop_
_entity.id
_entity.type
_entity.pdbx_description
1 polymer ?
#
loop_
_entity_poly.entity_id
_entity_poly.type
_entity_poly.pdbx_seq_one_letter_code
_entity_poly.pdbx_strand_id
1 'polypeptide(L)'
;MATWIHFLLFFNFALCVLSARSIQDQANLPTIEIINSLPANSEPVRFYCASNNITLSMRSLSMGEVYQWKVVEKDTYYCAAEWKQYFSSWYGFEVPRDENHGIVYSLMKEDGIYTSWDKANWVLQNTWRAK
;
A
#
# COMPACT_ATOMS: atom_id res chain seq x y z
N MET A 1 59.73 6.53 -3.21
CA MET A 1 58.88 6.35 -4.42
C MET A 1 57.79 5.28 -4.26
N ALA A 2 57.94 4.25 -3.41
CA ALA A 2 56.92 3.21 -3.23
C ALA A 2 55.71 3.60 -2.35
N THR A 3 55.78 4.66 -1.54
CA THR A 3 54.72 5.04 -0.59
C THR A 3 53.54 5.78 -1.24
N TRP A 4 53.74 6.42 -2.39
CA TRP A 4 52.68 7.14 -3.12
C TRP A 4 51.72 6.20 -3.86
N ILE A 5 52.21 5.05 -4.32
CA ILE A 5 51.40 4.04 -5.02
C ILE A 5 50.38 3.40 -4.07
N HIS A 6 50.76 3.19 -2.79
CA HIS A 6 49.87 2.66 -1.77
C HIS A 6 48.77 3.66 -1.39
N PHE A 7 49.09 4.96 -1.31
CA PHE A 7 48.11 6.01 -1.01
C PHE A 7 47.05 6.16 -2.12
N LEU A 8 47.46 6.08 -3.39
CA LEU A 8 46.56 6.12 -4.54
C LEU A 8 45.65 4.88 -4.65
N LEU A 9 46.14 3.71 -4.27
CA LEU A 9 45.35 2.48 -4.24
C LEU A 9 44.27 2.51 -3.13
N PHE A 10 44.59 3.02 -1.94
CA PHE A 10 43.61 3.18 -0.86
C PHE A 10 42.53 4.22 -1.20
N PHE A 11 42.88 5.32 -1.86
CA PHE A 11 41.92 6.35 -2.26
C PHE A 11 40.96 5.88 -3.38
N ASN A 12 41.45 5.08 -4.33
CA ASN A 12 40.60 4.47 -5.37
C ASN A 12 39.67 3.38 -4.80
N PHE A 13 40.12 2.62 -3.80
CA PHE A 13 39.26 1.62 -3.16
C PHE A 13 38.10 2.29 -2.41
N ALA A 14 38.34 3.40 -1.71
CA ALA A 14 37.29 4.16 -1.01
C ALA A 14 36.23 4.77 -1.97
N LEU A 15 36.63 5.19 -3.17
CA LEU A 15 35.72 5.71 -4.20
C LEU A 15 34.81 4.63 -4.80
N CYS A 16 35.29 3.39 -4.93
CA CYS A 16 34.47 2.26 -5.40
C CYS A 16 33.38 1.85 -4.39
N VAL A 17 33.63 1.98 -3.08
CA VAL A 17 32.61 1.65 -2.06
C VAL A 17 31.51 2.72 -2.00
N LEU A 18 31.83 3.98 -2.32
CA LEU A 18 30.86 5.09 -2.35
C LEU A 18 30.00 5.11 -3.62
N SER A 19 30.44 4.48 -4.72
CA SER A 19 29.65 4.34 -5.95
C SER A 19 28.66 3.17 -5.93
N ALA A 20 28.73 2.29 -4.93
CA ALA A 20 27.74 1.24 -4.72
C ALA A 20 26.48 1.80 -4.03
N ARG A 21 25.88 2.87 -4.57
CA ARG A 21 24.46 3.10 -4.33
C ARG A 21 23.73 2.09 -5.18
N SER A 22 23.16 1.08 -4.53
CA SER A 22 22.34 0.05 -5.15
C SER A 22 21.33 0.71 -6.09
N ILE A 23 21.34 0.34 -7.37
CA ILE A 23 20.25 0.57 -8.33
C ILE A 23 19.10 -0.39 -7.97
N GLN A 24 18.62 -0.30 -6.73
CA GLN A 24 17.59 -1.16 -6.17
C GLN A 24 16.53 -0.31 -5.47
N ASP A 25 16.17 0.81 -6.09
CA ASP A 25 15.10 1.67 -5.59
C ASP A 25 14.00 1.93 -6.62
N GLN A 26 13.84 0.99 -7.57
CA GLN A 26 12.48 0.64 -7.97
C GLN A 26 11.98 -0.32 -6.89
N ALA A 27 11.62 0.26 -5.75
CA ALA A 27 11.17 -0.48 -4.57
C ALA A 27 10.11 -1.51 -4.97
N ASN A 28 10.19 -2.72 -4.41
CA ASN A 28 9.13 -3.71 -4.50
C ASN A 28 7.92 -3.19 -3.71
N LEU A 29 7.22 -2.18 -4.24
CA LEU A 29 6.04 -1.59 -3.60
C LEU A 29 4.97 -2.64 -3.39
N PRO A 30 4.13 -2.53 -2.36
CA PRO A 30 3.16 -3.57 -2.05
C PRO A 30 2.12 -3.78 -3.16
N THR A 31 1.51 -4.96 -3.15
CA THR A 31 0.18 -5.16 -3.73
C THR A 31 -0.86 -4.72 -2.71
N ILE A 32 -1.91 -4.03 -3.15
CA ILE A 32 -3.06 -3.72 -2.30
C ILE A 32 -4.16 -4.73 -2.59
N GLU A 33 -4.79 -5.27 -1.56
CA GLU A 33 -5.98 -6.12 -1.65
C GLU A 33 -7.14 -5.50 -0.87
N ILE A 34 -8.28 -5.31 -1.53
CA ILE A 34 -9.52 -4.84 -0.91
C ILE A 34 -10.49 -6.02 -0.85
N ILE A 35 -10.92 -6.38 0.35
CA ILE A 35 -11.70 -7.58 0.63
C ILE A 35 -13.05 -7.14 1.21
N ASN A 36 -14.15 -7.56 0.56
CA ASN A 36 -15.47 -7.41 1.15
C ASN A 36 -15.78 -8.61 2.08
N SER A 37 -15.82 -8.37 3.38
CA SER A 37 -16.15 -9.36 4.41
C SER A 37 -17.41 -8.98 5.21
N LEU A 38 -18.32 -8.23 4.59
CA LEU A 38 -19.65 -8.04 5.12
C LEU A 38 -20.42 -9.37 5.24
N PRO A 39 -21.47 -9.44 6.07
CA PRO A 39 -22.27 -10.64 6.22
C PRO A 39 -22.84 -11.14 4.90
N ALA A 40 -23.14 -12.43 4.87
CA ALA A 40 -23.86 -13.04 3.76
C ALA A 40 -25.14 -12.27 3.44
N ASN A 41 -25.43 -12.13 2.14
CA ASN A 41 -26.58 -11.38 1.60
C ASN A 41 -26.53 -9.86 1.82
N SER A 42 -25.39 -9.30 2.22
CA SER A 42 -25.19 -7.85 2.21
C SER A 42 -25.17 -7.32 0.77
N GLU A 43 -25.69 -6.11 0.57
CA GLU A 43 -25.51 -5.39 -0.68
C GLU A 43 -24.01 -5.19 -0.99
N PRO A 44 -23.61 -5.21 -2.26
CA PRO A 44 -22.23 -4.97 -2.66
C PRO A 44 -21.69 -3.65 -2.13
N VAL A 45 -20.42 -3.65 -1.72
CA VAL A 45 -19.72 -2.40 -1.36
C VAL A 45 -19.15 -1.81 -2.62
N ARG A 46 -19.40 -0.51 -2.83
CA ARG A 46 -18.75 0.24 -3.88
C ARG A 46 -17.56 0.99 -3.31
N PHE A 47 -16.44 1.00 -4.00
CA PHE A 47 -15.29 1.77 -3.56
C PHE A 47 -14.48 2.30 -4.74
N TYR A 48 -13.72 3.35 -4.47
CA TYR A 48 -12.69 3.85 -5.37
C TYR A 48 -11.46 4.22 -4.56
N CYS A 49 -10.31 4.27 -5.22
CA CYS A 49 -9.07 4.76 -4.65
C CYS A 49 -8.36 5.67 -5.64
N ALA A 50 -7.65 6.68 -5.14
CA ALA A 50 -6.86 7.58 -5.96
C ALA A 50 -5.62 8.08 -5.21
N SER A 51 -4.57 8.37 -5.96
CA SER A 51 -3.41 9.18 -5.57
C SER A 51 -3.41 10.48 -6.39
N ASN A 52 -2.35 11.28 -6.32
CA ASN A 52 -2.29 12.54 -7.06
C ASN A 52 -2.33 12.35 -8.59
N ASN A 53 -1.73 11.27 -9.11
CA ASN A 53 -1.63 11.02 -10.56
C ASN A 53 -2.43 9.81 -11.04
N ILE A 54 -2.90 8.95 -10.13
CA ILE A 54 -3.59 7.70 -10.47
C ILE A 54 -4.98 7.72 -9.87
N THR A 55 -5.99 7.47 -10.69
CA THR A 55 -7.35 7.20 -10.21
C THR A 55 -7.73 5.79 -10.62
N LEU A 56 -8.10 4.96 -9.65
CA LEU A 56 -8.69 3.67 -9.91
C LEU A 56 -10.19 3.86 -10.14
N SER A 57 -10.70 3.28 -11.23
CA SER A 57 -12.13 3.28 -11.53
C SER A 57 -12.93 2.72 -10.35
N MET A 58 -14.12 3.29 -10.11
CA MET A 58 -15.08 2.76 -9.15
C MET A 58 -15.31 1.26 -9.35
N ARG A 59 -15.23 0.50 -8.26
CA ARG A 59 -15.46 -0.94 -8.22
C ARG A 59 -16.67 -1.24 -7.34
N SER A 60 -17.26 -2.41 -7.57
CA SER A 60 -18.31 -3.00 -6.74
C SER A 60 -17.86 -4.40 -6.35
N LEU A 61 -17.90 -4.72 -5.06
CA LEU A 61 -17.52 -6.03 -4.52
C LEU A 61 -18.70 -6.65 -3.78
N SER A 62 -19.10 -7.83 -4.23
CA SER A 62 -20.00 -8.72 -3.50
C SER A 62 -19.27 -9.36 -2.32
N MET A 63 -20.03 -9.98 -1.40
CA MET A 63 -19.45 -10.66 -0.25
C MET A 63 -18.42 -11.71 -0.68
N GLY A 64 -17.24 -11.67 -0.05
CA GLY A 64 -16.13 -12.60 -0.31
C GLY A 64 -15.25 -12.22 -1.50
N GLU A 65 -15.65 -11.24 -2.33
CA GLU A 65 -14.84 -10.81 -3.46
C GLU A 65 -13.65 -9.97 -3.02
N VAL A 66 -12.56 -10.09 -3.79
CA VAL A 66 -11.30 -9.39 -3.59
C VAL A 66 -10.94 -8.62 -4.85
N TYR A 67 -10.58 -7.36 -4.70
CA TYR A 67 -9.94 -6.57 -5.76
C TYR A 67 -8.50 -6.29 -5.39
N GLN A 68 -7.59 -6.41 -6.36
CA GLN A 68 -6.17 -6.20 -6.10
C GLN A 68 -5.50 -5.38 -7.20
N TRP A 69 -4.48 -4.61 -6.83
CA TRP A 69 -3.58 -3.94 -7.76
C TRP A 69 -2.18 -3.79 -7.18
N LYS A 70 -1.19 -3.69 -8.06
CA LYS A 70 0.19 -3.37 -7.67
C LYS A 70 0.34 -1.86 -7.55
N VAL A 71 0.94 -1.38 -6.46
CA VAL A 71 1.32 0.04 -6.36
C VAL A 71 2.46 0.30 -7.34
N VAL A 72 2.28 1.29 -8.22
CA VAL A 72 3.26 1.66 -9.26
C VAL A 72 3.93 3.01 -8.99
N GLU A 73 3.33 3.84 -8.14
CA GLU A 73 3.87 5.13 -7.72
C GLU A 73 4.00 5.17 -6.19
N LYS A 74 5.14 5.66 -5.70
CA LYS A 74 5.38 5.96 -4.27
C LYS A 74 4.58 7.20 -3.85
N ASP A 75 3.27 7.10 -3.83
CA ASP A 75 2.35 8.14 -3.39
C ASP A 75 1.23 7.54 -2.55
N THR A 76 0.59 8.34 -1.72
CA THR A 76 -0.52 7.91 -0.86
C THR A 76 -1.79 7.66 -1.68
N TYR A 77 -2.44 6.51 -1.46
CA TYR A 77 -3.73 6.19 -2.07
C TYR A 77 -4.84 6.39 -1.04
N TYR A 78 -5.69 7.37 -1.30
CA TYR A 78 -6.91 7.62 -0.55
C TYR A 78 -8.04 6.79 -1.14
N CYS A 79 -8.72 6.03 -0.29
CA CYS A 79 -9.86 5.21 -0.67
C CYS A 79 -11.12 5.69 0.03
N ALA A 80 -12.25 5.54 -0.65
CA ALA A 80 -13.56 5.74 -0.09
C ALA A 80 -14.50 4.64 -0.55
N ALA A 81 -15.40 4.25 0.34
CA ALA A 81 -16.36 3.19 0.13
C ALA A 81 -17.76 3.64 0.53
N GLU A 82 -18.74 3.09 -0.17
CA GLU A 82 -20.16 3.24 0.08
C GLU A 82 -20.81 1.87 0.23
N TRP A 83 -21.61 1.73 1.28
CA TRP A 83 -22.39 0.54 1.56
C TRP A 83 -23.80 0.96 2.02
N LYS A 84 -24.81 0.73 1.19
CA LYS A 84 -26.18 1.22 1.42
C LYS A 84 -26.18 2.75 1.62
N GLN A 85 -26.69 3.21 2.77
CA GLN A 85 -26.70 4.60 3.22
C GLN A 85 -25.43 5.01 3.98
N TYR A 86 -24.45 4.11 4.10
CA TYR A 86 -23.22 4.37 4.84
C TYR A 86 -22.06 4.68 3.89
N PHE A 87 -21.11 5.46 4.40
CA PHE A 87 -19.84 5.73 3.74
C PHE A 87 -18.69 5.66 4.73
N SER A 88 -17.49 5.39 4.22
CA SER A 88 -16.25 5.51 4.99
C SER A 88 -15.08 5.81 4.05
N SER A 89 -14.02 6.38 4.59
CA SER A 89 -12.78 6.64 3.86
C SER A 89 -11.57 6.25 4.70
N TRP A 90 -10.51 5.83 4.02
CA TRP A 90 -9.27 5.40 4.66
C TRP A 90 -8.11 5.56 3.70
N TYR A 91 -6.92 5.47 4.26
CA TYR A 91 -5.68 5.39 3.50
C TYR A 91 -5.44 3.94 3.06
N GLY A 92 -5.71 3.63 1.79
CA GLY A 92 -5.49 2.30 1.22
C GLY A 92 -4.00 1.96 1.07
N PHE A 93 -3.16 2.98 0.89
CA PHE A 93 -1.70 2.87 0.95
C PHE A 93 -1.08 4.19 1.42
N GLU A 94 -0.12 4.13 2.33
CA GLU A 94 0.71 5.26 2.79
C GLU A 94 2.18 4.86 2.78
N VAL A 95 3.04 5.66 2.14
CA VAL A 95 4.47 5.34 1.95
C VAL A 95 5.17 4.95 3.26
N PRO A 96 5.25 5.80 4.31
CA PRO A 96 6.00 5.45 5.51
C PRO A 96 5.39 4.27 6.30
N ARG A 97 4.11 3.96 6.05
CA ARG A 97 3.37 2.91 6.74
C ARG A 97 3.53 1.55 6.05
N ASP A 98 3.52 1.56 4.72
CA ASP A 98 3.22 0.37 3.92
C ASP A 98 4.33 -0.05 2.95
N GLU A 99 5.29 0.84 2.62
CA GLU A 99 6.23 0.62 1.51
C GLU A 99 7.14 -0.62 1.65
N ASN A 100 7.37 -1.07 2.89
CA ASN A 100 8.23 -2.21 3.21
C ASN A 100 7.47 -3.52 3.36
N HIS A 101 6.17 -3.53 3.05
CA HIS A 101 5.32 -4.72 3.11
C HIS A 101 5.12 -5.32 1.72
N GLY A 102 4.90 -6.64 1.67
CA GLY A 102 4.60 -7.31 0.40
C GLY A 102 3.17 -7.06 -0.07
N ILE A 103 2.20 -7.12 0.85
CA ILE A 103 0.78 -6.88 0.60
C ILE A 103 0.21 -6.02 1.72
N VAL A 104 -0.66 -5.08 1.37
CA VAL A 104 -1.51 -4.33 2.29
C VAL A 104 -2.95 -4.76 2.07
N TYR A 105 -3.58 -5.30 3.08
CA TYR A 105 -4.97 -5.75 3.03
C TYR A 105 -5.87 -4.68 3.63
N SER A 106 -6.93 -4.30 2.92
CA SER A 106 -8.08 -3.59 3.49
C SER A 106 -9.27 -4.55 3.57
N LEU A 107 -9.85 -4.70 4.75
CA LEU A 107 -10.98 -5.59 5.01
C LEU A 107 -12.19 -4.79 5.45
N MET A 108 -13.26 -4.84 4.67
CA MET A 108 -14.53 -4.19 4.96
C MET A 108 -15.40 -5.13 5.78
N LYS A 109 -15.76 -4.72 6.99
CA LYS A 109 -16.66 -5.42 7.93
C LYS A 109 -17.87 -4.55 8.25
N GLU A 110 -18.82 -5.06 9.04
CA GLU A 110 -20.04 -4.32 9.40
C GLU A 110 -19.78 -3.04 10.21
N ASP A 111 -18.71 -3.03 11.01
CA ASP A 111 -18.36 -1.95 11.92
C ASP A 111 -17.35 -0.96 11.33
N GLY A 112 -16.62 -1.36 10.29
CA GLY A 112 -15.72 -0.45 9.60
C GLY A 112 -14.74 -1.11 8.65
N ILE A 113 -13.65 -0.40 8.41
CA ILE A 113 -12.60 -0.78 7.48
C ILE A 113 -11.30 -0.98 8.24
N TYR A 114 -10.69 -2.15 8.04
CA TYR A 114 -9.49 -2.57 8.75
C TYR A 114 -8.32 -2.69 7.79
N THR A 115 -7.12 -2.40 8.27
CA THR A 115 -5.86 -2.67 7.55
C THR A 115 -5.08 -3.80 8.21
N SER A 116 -4.39 -4.60 7.41
CA SER A 116 -3.44 -5.62 7.87
C SER A 116 -2.30 -5.77 6.86
N TRP A 117 -1.18 -6.33 7.31
CA TRP A 117 -0.04 -6.70 6.47
C TRP A 117 0.25 -8.20 6.47
N ASP A 118 -0.42 -8.96 7.34
CA ASP A 118 -0.24 -10.41 7.52
C ASP A 118 -1.56 -11.20 7.44
N LYS A 119 -2.68 -10.50 7.22
CA LYS A 119 -4.05 -11.05 7.15
C LYS A 119 -4.55 -11.67 8.46
N ALA A 120 -3.81 -11.50 9.56
CA ALA A 120 -4.12 -12.04 10.88
C ALA A 120 -4.35 -10.93 11.92
N ASN A 121 -3.48 -9.92 11.93
CA ASN A 121 -3.54 -8.77 12.82
C ASN A 121 -4.17 -7.59 12.08
N TRP A 122 -5.33 -7.13 12.57
CA TRP A 122 -6.15 -6.13 11.90
C TRP A 122 -6.28 -4.86 12.74
N VAL A 123 -6.02 -3.71 12.13
CA VAL A 123 -6.13 -2.39 12.75
C VAL A 123 -7.31 -1.65 12.13
N LEU A 124 -8.30 -1.28 12.94
CA LEU A 124 -9.43 -0.46 12.50
C LEU A 124 -8.91 0.91 12.05
N GLN A 125 -9.19 1.28 10.79
CA GLN A 125 -8.83 2.58 10.24
C GLN A 125 -9.94 3.60 10.44
N ASN A 126 -11.18 3.19 10.12
CA ASN A 126 -12.34 4.07 10.22
C ASN A 126 -13.63 3.26 10.29
N THR A 127 -14.65 3.82 10.92
CA THR A 127 -15.99 3.22 10.99
C THR A 127 -16.84 3.69 9.83
N TRP A 128 -17.95 3.00 9.60
CA TRP A 128 -19.02 3.50 8.73
C TRP A 128 -19.70 4.73 9.34
N ARG A 129 -20.12 5.66 8.49
CA ARG A 129 -20.91 6.84 8.85
C ARG A 129 -22.15 6.91 7.98
N ALA A 130 -23.29 7.28 8.54
CA ALA A 130 -24.49 7.54 7.75
C ALA A 130 -24.29 8.78 6.90
N LYS A 131 -24.79 8.74 5.65
CA LYS A 131 -24.86 9.91 4.76
C LYS A 131 -25.84 10.96 5.29
#